data_AF-A0A7C7PG23-F1
#
_entry.id   AF-A0A7C7PG23-F1
#
_cell.length_a   1.000
_cell.length_b   1.000
_cell.length_c   1.000
_cell.angle_alpha   90.00
_cell.angle_beta   90.00
_cell.angle_gamma   90.00
#
_symmetry.space_group_name_H-M   'P 1'
#
loop_
_entity.id
_entity.type
_entity.pdbx_description
1 polymer ?
#
loop_
_entity_poly.entity_id
_entity_poly.type
_entity_poly.pdbx_seq_one_letter_code
_entity_poly.pdbx_strand_id
1 'polypeptide(L)'
;MNEDSRFSTRHGFREVNEAEITVRYDAPHELRGVIVDLAYESGLRPKTLRTLVCRILRKRPDSNNWSEYPNIDEENRQLIDNAEWYKVYDLIEAIAEQAHDQEKFESEINIYFIEEGIGWKLSDCELEARNPEVL
;
A
#
# COMPACT_ATOMS: atom_id res chain seq x y z
N MET A 1 0.63 -6.34 15.66
CA MET A 1 -0.10 -7.56 16.05
C MET A 1 0.69 -8.75 15.52
N ASN A 2 0.87 -9.82 16.30
CA ASN A 2 1.61 -10.99 15.81
C ASN A 2 0.76 -11.73 14.76
N GLU A 3 1.33 -12.12 13.64
CA GLU A 3 0.63 -12.70 12.49
C GLU A 3 -0.05 -14.03 12.85
N ASP A 4 0.61 -14.85 13.67
CA ASP A 4 0.10 -16.11 14.22
C ASP A 4 -1.10 -15.94 15.16
N SER A 5 -1.38 -14.71 15.62
CA SER A 5 -2.54 -14.44 16.48
C SER A 5 -3.83 -14.13 15.71
N ARG A 6 -3.74 -13.85 14.39
CA ARG A 6 -4.90 -13.52 13.55
C ARG A 6 -5.90 -14.67 13.48
N PHE A 7 -7.19 -14.34 13.44
CA PHE A 7 -8.27 -15.35 13.43
C PHE A 7 -8.14 -16.32 12.25
N SER A 8 -7.93 -15.81 11.03
CA SER A 8 -7.79 -16.62 9.82
C SER A 8 -6.63 -17.59 9.91
N THR A 9 -5.45 -17.12 10.34
CA THR A 9 -4.26 -17.96 10.55
C THR A 9 -4.51 -19.05 11.58
N ARG A 10 -5.07 -18.70 12.75
CA ARG A 10 -5.35 -19.64 13.84
C ARG A 10 -6.35 -20.75 13.47
N HIS A 11 -7.18 -20.53 12.47
CA HIS A 11 -8.21 -21.47 12.03
C HIS A 11 -7.93 -22.04 10.63
N GLY A 12 -6.77 -21.77 10.03
CA GLY A 12 -6.38 -22.30 8.73
C GLY A 12 -7.19 -21.73 7.55
N PHE A 13 -7.84 -20.58 7.70
CA PHE A 13 -8.60 -19.93 6.62
C PHE A 13 -7.73 -19.08 5.68
N ARG A 14 -6.41 -19.05 5.90
CA ARG A 14 -5.49 -18.26 5.08
C ARG A 14 -5.06 -19.01 3.81
N GLU A 15 -6.02 -19.63 3.13
CA GLU A 15 -5.81 -20.07 1.76
C GLU A 15 -5.93 -18.83 0.88
N VAL A 16 -4.80 -18.31 0.41
CA VAL A 16 -4.79 -17.20 -0.54
C VAL A 16 -5.42 -17.72 -1.83
N ASN A 17 -6.67 -17.34 -2.07
CA ASN A 17 -7.37 -17.70 -3.29
C ASN A 17 -6.89 -16.75 -4.39
N GLU A 18 -6.16 -17.28 -5.36
CA GLU A 18 -5.65 -16.48 -6.46
C GLU A 18 -6.80 -15.98 -7.33
N ALA A 19 -7.19 -14.71 -7.15
CA ALA A 19 -8.21 -14.09 -7.96
C ALA A 19 -7.69 -13.84 -9.37
N GLU A 20 -8.59 -13.93 -10.34
CA GLU A 20 -8.34 -13.52 -11.73
C GLU A 20 -7.92 -12.05 -11.75
N ILE A 21 -6.96 -11.71 -12.62
CA ILE A 21 -6.50 -10.33 -12.77
C ILE A 21 -7.63 -9.51 -13.41
N THR A 22 -8.23 -8.62 -12.62
CA THR A 22 -9.28 -7.70 -13.06
C THR A 22 -8.85 -6.24 -13.03
N VAL A 23 -7.77 -5.92 -12.30
CA VAL A 23 -7.23 -4.56 -12.17
C VAL A 23 -5.81 -4.51 -12.74
N ARG A 24 -5.63 -3.70 -13.80
CA ARG A 24 -4.33 -3.50 -14.47
C ARG A 24 -3.88 -2.05 -14.51
N TYR A 25 -4.79 -1.16 -14.91
CA TYR A 25 -4.53 0.27 -15.13
C TYR A 25 -5.46 1.12 -14.27
N ASP A 26 -5.62 0.73 -13.01
CA ASP A 26 -6.41 1.45 -12.02
C ASP A 26 -5.86 1.18 -10.62
N ALA A 27 -6.21 2.03 -9.66
CA ALA A 27 -5.92 1.86 -8.25
C ALA A 27 -7.23 2.06 -7.47
N PRO A 28 -7.94 0.97 -7.13
CA PRO A 28 -9.20 1.01 -6.40
C PRO A 28 -9.09 1.79 -5.09
N HIS A 29 -10.21 2.35 -4.61
CA HIS A 29 -10.21 3.13 -3.37
C HIS A 29 -9.74 2.31 -2.15
N GLU A 30 -10.08 1.03 -2.15
CA GLU A 30 -9.69 0.04 -1.15
C GLU A 30 -8.16 -0.13 -1.12
N LEU A 31 -7.51 -0.24 -2.29
CA LEU A 31 -6.05 -0.32 -2.38
C LEU A 31 -5.41 0.93 -1.76
N ARG A 32 -5.96 2.12 -2.07
CA ARG A 32 -5.46 3.40 -1.56
C ARG A 32 -5.54 3.50 -0.05
N GLY A 33 -6.59 2.94 0.57
CA GLY A 33 -6.70 2.82 2.01
C GLY A 33 -5.69 1.83 2.59
N VAL A 34 -5.61 0.63 2.01
CA VAL A 34 -4.74 -0.47 2.48
C VAL A 34 -3.27 -0.07 2.49
N ILE A 35 -2.77 0.64 1.48
CA ILE A 35 -1.35 1.03 1.45
C ILE A 35 -0.96 1.98 2.59
N VAL A 36 -1.89 2.78 3.10
CA VAL A 36 -1.67 3.65 4.27
C VAL A 36 -1.56 2.81 5.53
N ASP A 37 -2.47 1.86 5.69
CA ASP A 37 -2.50 0.99 6.87
C ASP A 37 -1.25 0.09 6.89
N LEU A 38 -0.89 -0.51 5.76
CA LEU A 38 0.33 -1.31 5.62
C LEU A 38 1.60 -0.48 5.87
N ALA A 39 1.67 0.77 5.38
CA ALA A 39 2.79 1.66 5.69
C ALA A 39 2.97 1.80 7.21
N TYR A 40 1.88 2.02 7.95
CA TYR A 40 1.94 2.18 9.40
C TYR A 40 2.24 0.87 10.13
N GLU A 41 1.68 -0.23 9.66
CA GLU A 41 1.96 -1.57 10.17
C GLU A 41 3.40 -2.01 9.95
N SER A 42 4.06 -1.48 8.92
CA SER A 42 5.48 -1.68 8.61
C SER A 42 6.39 -0.60 9.19
N GLY A 43 5.85 0.22 10.10
CA GLY A 43 6.63 1.10 10.99
C GLY A 43 6.67 2.58 10.60
N LEU A 44 6.08 2.98 9.48
CA LEU A 44 5.97 4.40 9.13
C LEU A 44 5.00 5.12 10.07
N ARG A 45 5.09 6.45 10.08
CA ARG A 45 4.17 7.35 10.78
C ARG A 45 3.55 8.32 9.77
N PRO A 46 2.37 8.91 10.08
CA PRO A 46 1.71 9.85 9.18
C PRO A 46 2.63 10.97 8.64
N LYS A 47 3.50 11.56 9.46
CA LYS A 47 4.47 12.57 8.98
C LYS A 47 5.49 12.04 7.96
N THR A 48 6.02 10.84 8.18
CA THR A 48 6.97 10.20 7.25
C THR A 48 6.25 9.89 5.94
N LEU A 49 5.06 9.30 6.02
CA LEU A 49 4.23 9.01 4.85
C LEU A 49 3.89 10.30 4.08
N ARG A 50 3.52 11.39 4.76
CA ARG A 50 3.24 12.68 4.12
C ARG A 50 4.41 13.20 3.31
N THR A 51 5.63 13.00 3.80
CA THR A 51 6.84 13.40 3.08
C THR A 51 6.97 12.62 1.76
N LEU A 52 6.69 11.32 1.77
CA LEU A 52 6.68 10.48 0.56
C LEU A 52 5.54 10.87 -0.39
N VAL A 53 4.31 10.95 0.12
CA VAL A 53 3.12 11.35 -0.65
C VAL A 53 3.34 12.70 -1.33
N CYS A 54 3.78 13.71 -0.60
CA CYS A 54 4.05 15.04 -1.16
C CYS A 54 5.13 15.00 -2.25
N ARG A 55 6.20 14.21 -2.04
CA ARG A 55 7.30 14.08 -3.01
C ARG A 55 6.83 13.41 -4.30
N ILE A 56 6.15 12.26 -4.20
CA ILE A 56 5.66 11.49 -5.36
C ILE A 56 4.58 12.28 -6.11
N LEU A 57 3.61 12.84 -5.39
CA LEU A 57 2.50 13.59 -6.00
C LEU A 57 2.88 15.01 -6.42
N ARG A 58 4.08 15.49 -6.07
CA ARG A 58 4.58 16.86 -6.27
C ARG A 58 3.64 17.90 -5.65
N LYS A 59 3.23 17.67 -4.41
CA LYS A 59 2.35 18.54 -3.61
C LYS A 59 3.13 19.16 -2.45
N ARG A 60 2.57 20.23 -1.89
CA ARG A 60 3.05 20.78 -0.62
C ARG A 60 2.15 20.27 0.50
N PRO A 61 2.71 19.97 1.68
CA PRO A 61 1.90 19.64 2.85
C PRO A 61 1.12 20.87 3.32
N ASP A 62 -0.07 20.66 3.86
CA ASP A 62 -0.81 21.72 4.56
C ASP A 62 -0.11 22.02 5.89
N SER A 63 0.42 23.23 6.02
CA SER A 63 1.10 23.69 7.24
C SER A 63 0.18 23.78 8.46
N ASN A 64 -1.14 23.82 8.26
CA ASN A 64 -2.12 23.82 9.35
C ASN A 64 -2.36 22.41 9.93
N ASN A 65 -1.96 21.36 9.21
CA ASN A 65 -2.06 19.97 9.66
C ASN A 65 -0.76 19.56 10.34
N TRP A 66 -0.68 19.72 11.66
CA TRP A 66 0.56 19.49 12.44
C TRP A 66 0.51 18.25 13.34
N SER A 67 -0.67 17.77 13.72
CA SER A 67 -0.82 16.54 14.52
C SER A 67 -0.80 15.31 13.64
N GLU A 68 -0.11 14.24 14.07
CA GLU A 68 -0.05 12.96 13.35
C GLU A 68 -1.46 12.44 13.03
N TYR A 69 -2.32 12.43 14.06
CA TYR A 69 -3.72 12.03 13.97
C TYR A 69 -4.63 13.13 14.52
N PRO A 70 -5.85 13.28 13.98
CA PRO A 70 -6.28 12.73 12.70
C PRO A 70 -5.73 13.51 11.48
N ASN A 71 -5.24 14.74 11.69
CA ASN A 71 -5.07 15.73 10.62
C ASN A 71 -4.08 15.30 9.50
N ILE A 72 -2.88 14.83 9.85
CA ILE A 72 -1.88 14.43 8.83
C ILE A 72 -2.27 13.08 8.18
N ASP A 73 -2.81 12.13 8.94
CA ASP A 73 -3.37 10.89 8.39
C ASP A 73 -4.47 11.18 7.37
N GLU A 74 -5.43 12.04 7.71
CA GLU A 74 -6.51 12.43 6.81
C GLU A 74 -5.99 13.16 5.56
N GLU A 75 -5.03 14.07 5.72
CA GLU A 75 -4.35 14.72 4.60
C GLU A 75 -3.70 13.70 3.64
N ASN A 76 -3.00 12.70 4.19
CA ASN A 76 -2.39 11.64 3.38
C ASN A 76 -3.44 10.86 2.61
N ARG A 77 -4.50 10.40 3.28
CA ARG A 77 -5.58 9.62 2.67
C ARG A 77 -6.25 10.42 1.54
N GLN A 78 -6.59 11.68 1.79
CA GLN A 78 -7.18 12.55 0.77
C GLN A 78 -6.25 12.77 -0.43
N LEU A 79 -4.94 12.98 -0.20
CA LEU A 79 -3.98 13.15 -1.28
C LEU A 79 -3.82 11.89 -2.12
N ILE A 80 -3.79 10.72 -1.47
CA ILE A 80 -3.71 9.41 -2.13
C ILE A 80 -5.00 9.12 -2.90
N ASP A 81 -6.18 9.37 -2.32
CA ASP A 81 -7.49 9.17 -2.98
C ASP A 81 -7.61 9.96 -4.29
N ASN A 82 -7.05 11.17 -4.32
CA ASN A 82 -7.09 12.05 -5.49
C ASN A 82 -5.91 11.84 -6.47
N ALA A 83 -5.03 10.85 -6.22
CA ALA A 83 -3.87 10.60 -7.07
C ALA A 83 -4.26 9.85 -8.37
N GLU A 84 -3.52 10.12 -9.45
CA GLU A 84 -3.55 9.24 -10.62
C GLU A 84 -3.14 7.82 -10.22
N TRP A 85 -3.79 6.80 -10.79
CA TRP A 85 -3.58 5.41 -10.39
C TRP A 85 -2.11 4.99 -10.41
N TYR A 86 -1.35 5.37 -11.44
CA TYR A 86 0.06 5.00 -11.59
C TYR A 86 0.94 5.63 -10.50
N LYS A 87 0.55 6.79 -9.94
CA LYS A 87 1.28 7.38 -8.81
C LYS A 87 1.01 6.68 -7.49
N VAL A 88 -0.10 5.96 -7.37
CA VAL A 88 -0.34 5.07 -6.22
C VAL A 88 0.67 3.93 -6.24
N TYR A 89 0.96 3.38 -7.42
CA TYR A 89 1.98 2.35 -7.61
C TYR A 89 3.40 2.91 -7.36
N ASP A 90 3.75 4.10 -7.87
CA ASP A 90 5.01 4.78 -7.51
C ASP A 90 5.14 4.95 -5.97
N LEU A 91 4.02 5.23 -5.29
CA LEU A 91 4.00 5.38 -3.84
C LEU A 91 4.17 4.04 -3.11
N ILE A 92 3.65 2.93 -3.65
CA ILE A 92 3.84 1.59 -3.07
C ILE A 92 5.33 1.23 -3.06
N GLU A 93 6.05 1.44 -4.16
CA GLU A 93 7.50 1.23 -4.23
C GLU A 93 8.23 2.13 -3.23
N ALA A 94 7.89 3.42 -3.18
CA ALA A 94 8.50 4.36 -2.25
C ALA A 94 8.22 4.04 -0.76
N ILE A 95 7.06 3.46 -0.44
CA ILE A 95 6.75 2.97 0.91
C ILE A 95 7.60 1.73 1.21
N ALA A 96 7.69 0.79 0.28
CA ALA A 96 8.49 -0.42 0.44
C ALA A 96 9.95 -0.11 0.75
N GLU A 97 10.56 0.84 0.03
CA GLU A 97 11.94 1.30 0.26
C GLU A 97 12.17 1.94 1.64
N GLN A 98 11.12 2.50 2.25
CA GLN A 98 11.21 3.25 3.50
C GLN A 98 10.64 2.49 4.70
N ALA A 99 10.01 1.34 4.46
CA ALA A 99 9.47 0.46 5.49
C ALA A 99 10.57 0.04 6.47
N HIS A 100 10.27 0.10 7.77
CA HIS A 100 11.18 -0.48 8.76
C HIS A 100 11.16 -2.01 8.69
N ASP A 101 10.01 -2.56 8.31
CA ASP A 101 9.78 -3.99 8.07
C ASP A 101 9.35 -4.18 6.60
N GLN A 102 10.35 -4.21 5.72
CA GLN A 102 10.15 -4.32 4.27
C GLN A 102 9.52 -5.67 3.88
N GLU A 103 10.00 -6.76 4.48
CA GLU A 103 9.48 -8.12 4.23
C GLU A 103 7.99 -8.21 4.59
N LYS A 104 7.59 -7.61 5.71
CA LYS A 104 6.18 -7.53 6.07
C LYS A 104 5.36 -6.68 5.10
N PHE A 105 5.85 -5.51 4.69
CA PHE A 105 5.14 -4.68 3.72
C PHE A 105 4.92 -5.43 2.40
N GLU A 106 5.99 -6.02 1.87
CA GLU A 106 5.98 -6.76 0.60
C GLU A 106 5.09 -8.00 0.65
N SER A 107 5.15 -8.78 1.72
CA SER A 107 4.30 -9.97 1.85
C SER A 107 2.82 -9.61 1.95
N GLU A 108 2.45 -8.62 2.76
CA GLU A 108 1.05 -8.24 2.97
C GLU A 108 0.44 -7.52 1.76
N ILE A 109 1.17 -6.64 1.06
CA ILE A 109 0.65 -6.00 -0.16
C ILE A 109 0.47 -7.01 -1.29
N ASN A 110 1.36 -8.00 -1.40
CA ASN A 110 1.23 -9.05 -2.40
C ASN A 110 0.04 -9.99 -2.11
N ILE A 111 -0.23 -10.30 -0.84
CA ILE A 111 -1.45 -11.03 -0.46
C ILE A 111 -2.69 -10.24 -0.92
N TYR A 112 -2.75 -8.95 -0.61
CA TYR A 112 -3.85 -8.08 -1.04
C TYR A 112 -3.99 -8.04 -2.58
N PHE A 113 -2.88 -7.91 -3.31
CA PHE A 113 -2.90 -7.93 -4.78
C PHE A 113 -3.44 -9.24 -5.35
N ILE A 114 -3.11 -10.37 -4.73
CA ILE A 114 -3.59 -11.67 -5.17
C ILE A 114 -5.09 -11.82 -4.90
N GLU A 115 -5.55 -11.46 -3.71
CA GLU A 115 -6.96 -11.58 -3.29
C GLU A 115 -7.89 -10.65 -4.09
N GLU A 116 -7.42 -9.45 -4.43
CA GLU A 116 -8.23 -8.43 -5.14
C GLU A 116 -8.02 -8.42 -6.66
N GLY A 117 -7.26 -9.38 -7.20
CA GLY A 117 -7.05 -9.49 -8.65
C GLY A 117 -6.26 -8.32 -9.25
N ILE A 118 -5.34 -7.73 -8.46
CA ILE A 118 -4.40 -6.72 -8.95
C ILE A 118 -3.30 -7.41 -9.76
N GLY A 119 -3.06 -6.93 -10.97
CA GLY A 119 -2.12 -7.52 -11.93
C GLY A 119 -0.64 -7.27 -11.64
N TRP A 120 -0.31 -6.67 -10.51
CA TRP A 120 1.06 -6.31 -10.12
C TRP A 120 1.53 -7.18 -8.96
N LYS A 121 2.84 -7.30 -8.79
CA LYS A 121 3.51 -7.94 -7.66
C LYS A 121 4.67 -7.06 -7.25
N LEU A 122 4.85 -6.83 -5.96
CA LEU A 122 6.04 -6.18 -5.43
C LEU A 122 7.13 -7.23 -5.18
N SER A 123 8.33 -7.02 -5.67
CA SER A 123 9.51 -7.87 -5.43
C SER A 123 10.72 -6.97 -5.30
N ASP A 124 11.48 -7.09 -4.22
CA ASP A 124 12.68 -6.26 -3.99
C ASP A 124 12.40 -4.75 -4.10
N CYS A 125 11.25 -4.30 -3.58
CA CYS A 125 10.72 -2.93 -3.69
C CYS A 125 10.33 -2.45 -5.10
N GLU A 126 10.36 -3.31 -6.13
CA GLU A 126 9.97 -2.98 -7.51
C GLU A 126 8.68 -3.70 -7.91
N LEU A 127 7.76 -3.00 -8.59
CA LEU A 127 6.53 -3.59 -9.08
C LEU A 127 6.73 -4.26 -10.43
N GLU A 128 6.44 -5.56 -10.47
CA GLU A 128 6.50 -6.39 -11.65
C GLU A 128 5.09 -6.86 -12.06
N ALA A 129 4.94 -7.24 -13.33
CA ALA A 129 3.71 -7.87 -13.79
C ALA A 129 3.58 -9.28 -13.18
N ARG A 130 2.42 -9.59 -12.56
CA ARG A 130 2.16 -10.92 -11.98
C ARG A 130 2.17 -12.06 -13.01
N ASN A 131 1.92 -11.74 -14.28
CA ASN A 131 2.07 -12.63 -15.45
C ASN A 131 2.57 -11.82 -16.66
N PRO A 132 3.90 -11.76 -16.91
CA PRO A 132 4.47 -10.94 -17.98
C PRO A 132 4.11 -11.44 -19.40
N GLU A 133 3.65 -12.68 -19.56
CA GLU A 133 3.26 -13.25 -20.86
C GLU A 133 1.90 -12.77 -21.39
N VAL A 134 1.11 -12.05 -20.58
CA VAL A 134 -0.23 -11.54 -20.94
C VAL A 134 -0.21 -10.02 -21.25
N LEU A 135 0.99 -9.46 -21.47
CA LEU A 135 1.21 -8.06 -21.81
C LEU A 135 1.03 -7.75 -23.31
#